data_AF-A0AAV8X955-F1
#
_entry.id   AF-A0AAV8X955-F1
#
_cell.length_a   1.000
_cell.length_b   1.000
_cell.length_c   1.000
_cell.angle_alpha   90.00
_cell.angle_beta   90.00
_cell.angle_gamma   90.00
#
_symmetry.space_group_name_H-M   'P 1'
#
loop_
_entity.id
_entity.type
_entity.pdbx_description
1 polymer ?
#
loop_
_entity_poly.entity_id
_entity_poly.type
_entity_poly.pdbx_seq_one_letter_code
_entity_poly.pdbx_strand_id
1 'polypeptide(L)'
;MSYDEREQERLLQLWRDGETDEEAIGSESETEPEDHIKTEQEISDEDLVAEEKQMYKTCTEKRPFFYLWEKDRKTKWTEYPRNLAVRTRQVDILRMKLPYPKNIAREAVSPLECWVKETDVDEIKAVLGLLYLAGLFRSNRQNLKDLWASDGTGIEIFRSTMALKRFQFLLACLRFDDQSSRADRRSLDKLAPIRAIFDRFVDHCKESYAPSQYPVTIDEKLEAF
;
A
#
# COMPACT_ATOMS: atom_id res chain seq x y z
N MET A 1 0.83 -20.64 23.82
CA MET A 1 0.76 -19.91 22.55
C MET A 1 1.38 -20.77 21.47
N SER A 2 0.65 -20.99 20.39
CA SER A 2 1.17 -21.60 19.17
C SER A 2 2.34 -20.75 18.62
N TYR A 3 3.19 -21.34 17.79
CA TYR A 3 4.25 -20.58 17.11
C TYR A 3 3.65 -19.48 16.22
N ASP A 4 2.56 -19.79 15.52
CA ASP A 4 1.90 -18.85 14.62
C ASP A 4 1.34 -17.63 15.36
N GLU A 5 0.79 -17.83 16.57
CA GLU A 5 0.30 -16.75 17.43
C GLU A 5 1.42 -15.80 17.85
N ARG A 6 2.61 -16.33 18.18
CA ARG A 6 3.77 -15.50 18.55
C ARG A 6 4.31 -14.69 17.39
N GLU A 7 4.34 -15.26 16.19
CA GLU A 7 4.78 -14.50 15.01
C GLU A 7 3.72 -13.45 14.64
N GLN A 8 2.43 -13.75 14.76
CA GLN A 8 1.36 -12.75 14.57
C GLN A 8 1.47 -11.57 15.55
N GLU A 9 1.71 -11.84 16.84
CA GLU A 9 1.95 -10.80 17.85
C GLU A 9 3.18 -9.94 17.52
N ARG A 10 4.25 -10.57 17.04
CA ARG A 10 5.46 -9.88 16.61
C ARG A 10 5.21 -9.00 15.38
N LEU A 11 4.48 -9.48 14.39
CA LEU A 11 4.12 -8.71 13.19
C LEU A 11 3.22 -7.53 13.56
N LEU A 12 2.28 -7.72 14.49
CA LEU A 12 1.43 -6.67 15.06
C LEU A 12 2.25 -5.59 15.80
N GLN A 13 3.32 -5.99 16.49
CA GLN A 13 4.21 -5.04 17.15
C GLN A 13 5.01 -4.23 16.12
N LEU A 14 5.58 -4.89 15.11
CA LEU A 14 6.27 -4.21 14.02
C LEU A 14 5.38 -3.22 13.26
N TRP A 15 4.10 -3.57 13.09
CA TRP A 15 3.12 -2.68 12.46
C TRP A 15 2.87 -1.43 13.31
N ARG A 16 2.66 -1.60 14.63
CA ARG A 16 2.46 -0.50 15.59
C ARG A 16 3.67 0.43 15.70
N ASP A 17 4.88 -0.14 15.77
CA ASP A 17 6.12 0.66 15.85
C ASP A 17 6.33 1.52 14.59
N GLY A 18 5.76 1.11 13.45
CA GLY A 18 5.75 1.91 12.23
C GLY A 18 4.73 3.06 12.22
N GLU A 19 3.72 3.05 13.10
CA GLU A 19 2.69 4.12 13.17
C GLU A 19 3.16 5.30 14.04
N THR A 20 3.87 5.02 15.14
CA THR A 20 4.35 6.06 16.08
C THR A 20 5.32 7.07 15.46
N ASP A 21 5.92 6.74 14.31
CA ASP A 21 6.83 7.62 13.58
C ASP A 21 6.13 8.70 12.72
N GLU A 22 4.80 8.62 12.53
CA GLU A 22 4.04 9.65 11.79
C GLU A 22 3.42 10.73 12.70
N GLU A 23 3.31 10.49 14.01
CA GLU A 23 2.70 11.44 14.94
C GLU A 23 3.63 12.59 15.38
N ALA A 24 4.88 12.63 14.89
CA ALA A 24 5.85 13.69 15.21
C ALA A 24 5.80 14.91 14.27
N ILE A 25 4.82 15.02 13.37
CA ILE A 25 4.53 16.24 12.60
C ILE A 25 3.22 16.85 13.12
N GLY A 26 3.24 17.23 14.40
CA GLY A 26 2.27 18.14 14.99
C GLY A 26 2.80 19.56 14.84
N SER A 27 2.24 20.30 13.88
CA SER A 27 2.53 21.71 13.61
C SER A 27 2.38 22.58 14.86
N GLU A 28 3.48 23.17 15.32
CA GLU A 28 3.43 24.41 16.10
C GLU A 28 3.10 25.55 15.12
N SER A 29 1.84 25.99 15.10
CA SER A 29 1.49 27.30 14.58
C SER A 29 0.64 28.03 15.62
N GLU A 30 1.18 29.13 16.09
CA GLU A 30 0.62 30.03 17.10
C GLU A 30 -0.76 30.57 16.71
N THR A 31 -1.58 30.68 17.75
CA THR A 31 -2.94 31.23 17.75
C THR A 31 -2.92 32.76 17.62
N GLU A 32 -3.76 33.32 16.75
CA GLU A 32 -4.34 34.66 16.90
C GLU A 32 -5.84 34.58 16.52
N PRO A 33 -6.76 35.32 17.18
CA PRO A 33 -8.19 35.03 17.14
C PRO A 33 -8.99 36.09 16.39
N GLU A 34 -9.85 35.75 15.43
CA GLU A 34 -10.95 36.65 15.05
C GLU A 34 -12.27 35.94 14.70
N ASP A 35 -13.31 36.49 15.32
CA ASP A 35 -14.65 36.80 14.87
C ASP A 35 -15.79 35.77 14.82
N HIS A 36 -16.73 36.03 15.73
CA HIS A 36 -18.07 35.46 15.88
C HIS A 36 -18.97 35.73 14.66
N ILE A 37 -19.52 34.66 14.05
CA ILE A 37 -20.75 34.73 13.27
C ILE A 37 -21.69 33.57 13.68
N LYS A 38 -22.98 33.89 13.62
CA LYS A 38 -24.11 33.30 14.34
C LYS A 38 -24.48 31.87 13.92
N THR A 39 -25.07 31.18 14.88
CA THR A 39 -25.71 29.86 14.84
C THR A 39 -26.81 29.77 13.77
N GLU A 40 -26.73 28.75 12.91
CA GLU A 40 -27.85 28.26 12.10
C GLU A 40 -28.14 26.80 12.47
N GLN A 41 -29.43 26.48 12.52
CA GLN A 41 -29.98 25.23 13.04
C GLN A 41 -29.71 24.07 12.06
N GLU A 42 -29.18 22.96 12.58
CA GLU A 42 -29.07 21.69 11.85
C GLU A 42 -30.46 21.08 11.63
N ILE A 43 -30.83 20.84 10.37
CA ILE A 43 -31.98 20.02 9.98
C ILE A 43 -31.46 18.61 9.68
N SER A 44 -32.12 17.61 10.27
CA SER A 44 -31.75 16.18 10.17
C SER A 44 -31.96 15.63 8.75
N ASP A 45 -30.97 14.90 8.24
CA ASP A 45 -30.98 14.22 6.93
C ASP A 45 -32.10 13.17 6.76
N GLU A 46 -32.75 12.76 7.86
CA GLU A 46 -33.84 11.78 7.84
C GLU A 46 -35.15 12.38 7.26
N ASP A 47 -35.36 13.68 7.40
CA ASP A 47 -36.58 14.36 6.93
C ASP A 47 -36.59 14.55 5.40
N LEU A 48 -35.42 14.70 4.78
CA LEU A 48 -35.27 14.86 3.32
C LEU A 48 -35.67 13.59 2.55
N VAL A 49 -35.40 12.42 3.13
CA VAL A 49 -35.72 11.13 2.49
C VAL A 49 -37.22 10.83 2.56
N ALA A 50 -37.91 11.26 3.61
CA ALA A 50 -39.35 11.02 3.75
C ALA A 50 -40.18 11.83 2.73
N GLU A 51 -39.81 13.08 2.47
CA GLU A 51 -40.51 13.95 1.51
C GLU A 51 -40.31 13.51 0.06
N GLU A 52 -39.08 13.11 -0.31
CA GLU A 52 -38.79 12.60 -1.66
C GLU A 52 -39.59 11.32 -1.94
N LYS A 53 -39.85 10.52 -0.89
CA LYS A 53 -40.67 9.31 -0.98
C LYS A 53 -42.16 9.54 -1.16
N GLN A 54 -42.66 10.68 -0.71
CA GLN A 54 -44.07 11.02 -0.81
C GLN A 54 -44.41 11.59 -2.20
N MET A 55 -43.45 12.24 -2.86
CA MET A 55 -43.65 12.84 -4.18
C MET A 55 -43.89 11.81 -5.30
N TYR A 56 -43.22 10.65 -5.24
CA TYR A 56 -43.34 9.65 -6.30
C TYR A 56 -44.56 8.73 -6.19
N LYS A 57 -45.36 8.85 -5.12
CA LYS A 57 -46.51 7.96 -4.88
C LYS A 57 -47.84 8.50 -5.43
N THR A 58 -47.92 9.77 -5.82
CA THR A 58 -49.18 10.41 -6.25
C THR A 58 -49.35 10.64 -7.76
N CYS A 59 -48.42 10.22 -8.62
CA CYS A 59 -48.57 10.47 -10.05
C CYS A 59 -49.24 9.32 -10.80
N THR A 60 -50.50 9.04 -10.47
CA THR A 60 -51.42 8.22 -11.30
C THR A 60 -52.66 9.01 -11.69
N GLU A 61 -52.51 10.29 -12.00
CA GLU A 61 -53.56 11.10 -12.60
C GLU A 61 -52.99 11.89 -13.77
N LYS A 62 -53.63 11.76 -14.94
CA LYS A 62 -53.24 12.43 -16.19
C LYS A 62 -53.35 13.95 -16.01
N ARG A 63 -52.25 14.60 -15.64
CA ARG A 63 -52.17 16.07 -15.58
C ARG A 63 -51.69 16.62 -16.94
N PRO A 64 -52.21 17.79 -17.37
CA PRO A 64 -51.86 18.37 -18.66
C PRO A 64 -50.37 18.75 -18.67
N PHE A 65 -49.66 18.35 -19.72
CA PHE A 65 -48.23 18.63 -19.88
C PHE A 65 -47.98 20.14 -19.92
N PHE A 66 -47.38 20.67 -18.85
CA PHE A 66 -46.86 22.04 -18.83
C PHE A 66 -45.52 22.09 -19.57
N TYR A 67 -45.34 23.11 -20.40
CA TYR A 67 -44.12 23.30 -21.17
C TYR A 67 -43.67 24.76 -21.06
N LEU A 68 -42.37 24.96 -20.82
CA LEU A 68 -41.73 26.25 -20.81
C LEU A 68 -41.00 26.47 -22.13
N TRP A 69 -41.16 27.66 -22.71
CA TRP A 69 -40.49 28.05 -23.93
C TRP A 69 -39.31 28.96 -23.59
N GLU A 70 -38.17 28.72 -24.24
CA GLU A 70 -37.03 29.63 -24.16
C GLU A 70 -37.30 30.92 -24.94
N LYS A 71 -36.59 32.01 -24.61
CA LYS A 71 -36.77 33.36 -25.17
C LYS A 71 -36.73 33.41 -26.71
N ASP A 72 -36.01 32.48 -27.33
CA ASP A 72 -35.88 32.36 -28.80
C ASP A 72 -37.00 31.54 -29.47
N ARG A 73 -38.02 31.09 -28.72
CA ARG A 73 -39.21 30.32 -29.18
C ARG A 73 -38.92 29.07 -30.03
N LYS A 74 -37.67 28.61 -30.11
CA LYS A 74 -37.29 27.41 -30.87
C LYS A 74 -37.14 26.17 -29.99
N THR A 75 -36.73 26.34 -28.74
CA THR A 75 -36.49 25.25 -27.79
C THR A 75 -37.60 25.17 -26.76
N LYS A 76 -38.12 23.95 -26.55
CA LYS A 76 -39.24 23.66 -25.64
C LYS A 76 -38.72 22.78 -24.49
N TRP A 77 -38.83 23.28 -23.27
CA TRP A 77 -38.41 22.59 -22.06
C TRP A 77 -39.61 21.97 -21.36
N THR A 78 -39.51 20.69 -21.03
CA THR A 78 -40.46 20.00 -20.16
C THR A 78 -39.97 20.08 -18.73
N GLU A 79 -40.83 20.52 -17.82
CA GLU A 79 -40.55 20.59 -16.38
C GLU A 79 -40.34 19.20 -15.75
N TYR A 80 -40.96 18.16 -16.34
CA TYR A 80 -40.86 16.79 -15.86
C TYR A 80 -39.84 15.98 -16.68
N PRO A 81 -39.04 15.12 -16.03
CA PRO A 81 -38.13 14.22 -16.72
C PRO A 81 -38.94 13.30 -17.63
N ARG A 82 -38.50 13.13 -18.89
CA ARG A 82 -39.14 12.17 -19.79
C ARG A 82 -38.98 10.78 -19.18
N ASN A 83 -40.08 10.03 -19.07
CA ASN A 83 -40.04 8.59 -18.86
C ASN A 83 -39.35 7.95 -20.08
N LEU A 84 -38.04 7.88 -20.02
CA LEU A 84 -37.21 7.13 -20.94
C LEU A 84 -37.44 5.66 -20.59
N ALA A 85 -38.39 5.01 -21.27
CA ALA A 85 -38.43 3.55 -21.37
C ALA A 85 -37.22 3.09 -22.20
N VAL A 86 -36.03 3.35 -21.68
CA VAL A 86 -34.77 2.94 -22.24
C VAL A 86 -34.43 1.62 -21.60
N ARG A 87 -34.30 0.58 -22.43
CA ARG A 87 -33.71 -0.68 -22.01
C ARG A 87 -32.32 -0.38 -21.43
N THR A 88 -32.16 -0.52 -20.12
CA THR A 88 -30.84 -0.47 -19.49
C THR A 88 -29.96 -1.52 -20.20
N ARG A 89 -28.77 -1.10 -20.65
CA ARG A 89 -27.81 -2.05 -21.23
C ARG A 89 -27.53 -3.13 -20.19
N GLN A 90 -27.39 -4.38 -20.63
CA GLN A 90 -27.19 -5.55 -19.77
C GLN A 90 -25.90 -5.50 -18.92
N VAL A 91 -25.06 -4.48 -19.12
CA VAL A 91 -23.79 -4.30 -18.40
C VAL A 91 -23.64 -2.83 -18.01
N ASP A 92 -23.41 -2.58 -16.72
CA ASP A 92 -23.09 -1.26 -16.18
C ASP A 92 -21.77 -0.74 -16.74
N ILE A 93 -21.83 0.24 -17.62
CA ILE A 93 -20.64 0.89 -18.21
C ILE A 93 -19.93 1.77 -17.17
N LEU A 94 -20.61 2.16 -16.09
CA LEU A 94 -20.03 2.92 -14.97
C LEU A 94 -19.04 2.10 -14.11
N ARG A 95 -18.87 0.80 -14.37
CA ARG A 95 -17.77 0.01 -13.78
C ARG A 95 -16.43 0.19 -14.48
N MET A 96 -16.34 1.02 -15.52
CA MET A 96 -15.06 1.38 -16.12
C MET A 96 -14.43 2.57 -15.39
N LYS A 97 -13.36 2.28 -14.62
CA LYS A 97 -12.32 3.22 -14.16
C LYS A 97 -12.55 4.03 -12.88
N LEU A 98 -13.18 3.47 -11.84
CA LEU A 98 -12.82 3.91 -10.48
C LEU A 98 -11.59 3.10 -10.04
N PRO A 99 -10.57 3.71 -9.41
CA PRO A 99 -9.46 2.97 -8.83
C PRO A 99 -9.99 2.15 -7.65
N TYR A 100 -10.34 0.89 -7.89
CA TYR A 100 -10.81 -0.02 -6.85
C TYR A 100 -9.75 -1.10 -6.54
N PRO A 101 -9.71 -1.60 -5.30
CA PRO A 101 -8.80 -2.68 -4.92
C PRO A 101 -9.07 -3.94 -5.73
N LYS A 102 -8.05 -4.47 -6.40
CA LYS A 102 -8.14 -5.70 -7.21
C LYS A 102 -7.54 -6.89 -6.46
N ASN A 103 -8.00 -8.09 -6.83
CA ASN A 103 -7.44 -9.38 -6.39
C ASN A 103 -7.47 -9.54 -4.86
N ILE A 104 -6.37 -10.02 -4.28
CA ILE A 104 -6.15 -10.28 -2.84
C ILE A 104 -6.53 -9.07 -1.98
N ALA A 105 -6.28 -7.84 -2.47
CA ALA A 105 -6.63 -6.61 -1.75
C ALA A 105 -8.15 -6.33 -1.68
N ARG A 106 -8.97 -7.06 -2.46
CA ARG A 106 -10.44 -7.01 -2.35
C ARG A 106 -10.96 -7.92 -1.23
N GLU A 107 -10.22 -8.95 -0.87
CA GLU A 107 -10.61 -9.96 0.12
C GLU A 107 -10.07 -9.68 1.52
N ALA A 108 -9.08 -8.78 1.62
CA ALA A 108 -8.56 -8.32 2.90
C ALA A 108 -9.63 -7.52 3.67
N VAL A 109 -9.89 -7.94 4.90
CA VAL A 109 -10.90 -7.32 5.77
C VAL A 109 -10.24 -6.38 6.77
N SER A 110 -9.00 -6.69 7.18
CA SER A 110 -8.24 -5.87 8.13
C SER A 110 -7.06 -5.13 7.47
N PRO A 111 -6.69 -3.93 7.96
CA PRO A 111 -5.49 -3.23 7.52
C PRO A 111 -4.20 -4.03 7.69
N LEU A 112 -4.15 -4.89 8.71
CA LEU A 112 -3.02 -5.77 8.97
C LEU A 112 -2.87 -6.84 7.89
N GLU A 113 -3.96 -7.48 7.44
CA GLU A 113 -3.92 -8.46 6.36
C GLU A 113 -3.42 -7.84 5.04
N CYS A 114 -3.80 -6.58 4.77
CA CYS A 114 -3.25 -5.82 3.64
C CYS A 114 -1.73 -5.60 3.78
N TRP A 115 -1.23 -5.42 5.00
CA TRP A 115 0.17 -5.14 5.26
C TRP A 115 1.05 -6.40 5.26
N VAL A 116 0.54 -7.52 5.78
CA VAL A 116 1.19 -8.86 5.80
C VAL A 116 1.00 -9.59 4.46
N LYS A 117 0.81 -8.86 3.37
CA LYS A 117 0.70 -9.47 2.03
C LYS A 117 1.94 -10.29 1.70
N GLU A 118 1.71 -11.46 1.11
CA GLU A 118 2.74 -12.33 0.53
C GLU A 118 3.68 -11.56 -0.41
N THR A 119 4.95 -11.96 -0.41
CA THR A 119 6.00 -11.30 -1.16
C THR A 119 6.09 -11.81 -2.58
N ASP A 120 6.19 -10.90 -3.54
CA ASP A 120 6.34 -11.21 -4.96
C ASP A 120 7.83 -11.27 -5.36
N VAL A 121 8.16 -12.01 -6.43
CA VAL A 121 9.55 -12.11 -6.94
C VAL A 121 10.10 -10.74 -7.33
N ASP A 122 9.27 -9.89 -7.93
CA ASP A 122 9.64 -8.53 -8.32
C ASP A 122 9.87 -7.63 -7.11
N GLU A 123 9.13 -7.87 -6.01
CA GLU A 123 9.31 -7.15 -4.76
C GLU A 123 10.67 -7.48 -4.12
N ILE A 124 11.06 -8.76 -4.09
CA ILE A 124 12.38 -9.17 -3.59
C ILE A 124 13.51 -8.60 -4.47
N LYS A 125 13.35 -8.61 -5.80
CA LYS A 125 14.31 -7.95 -6.71
C LYS A 125 14.42 -6.46 -6.44
N ALA A 126 13.29 -5.79 -6.18
CA ALA A 126 13.27 -4.38 -5.83
C ALA A 126 14.02 -4.10 -4.52
N VAL A 127 13.81 -4.90 -3.47
CA VAL A 127 14.56 -4.80 -2.21
C VAL A 127 16.06 -4.95 -2.44
N LEU A 128 16.49 -5.97 -3.19
CA LEU A 128 17.90 -6.19 -3.51
C LEU A 128 18.47 -5.01 -4.32
N GLY A 129 17.72 -4.50 -5.30
CA GLY A 129 18.11 -3.32 -6.08
C GLY A 129 18.30 -2.07 -5.22
N LEU A 130 17.42 -1.82 -4.26
CA LEU A 130 17.56 -0.72 -3.30
C LEU A 130 18.79 -0.89 -2.40
N LEU A 131 19.10 -2.11 -1.97
CA LEU A 131 20.33 -2.38 -1.20
C LEU A 131 21.60 -2.13 -2.03
N TYR A 132 21.61 -2.51 -3.32
CA TYR A 132 22.71 -2.18 -4.24
C TYR A 132 22.87 -0.66 -4.42
N LEU A 133 21.76 0.06 -4.59
CA LEU A 133 21.78 1.52 -4.70
C LEU A 133 22.26 2.18 -3.41
N ALA A 134 21.85 1.68 -2.23
CA ALA A 134 22.33 2.20 -0.96
C ALA A 134 23.87 2.06 -0.83
N GLY A 135 24.41 0.93 -1.28
CA GLY A 135 25.86 0.72 -1.37
C GLY A 135 26.54 1.67 -2.35
N LEU A 136 25.93 1.92 -3.52
CA LEU A 136 26.44 2.85 -4.52
C LEU A 136 26.53 4.29 -3.98
N PHE A 137 25.50 4.74 -3.27
CA PHE A 137 25.47 6.07 -2.64
C PHE A 137 26.34 6.17 -1.37
N ARG A 138 26.98 5.07 -0.96
CA ARG A 138 27.76 4.97 0.29
C ARG A 138 26.93 5.27 1.54
N SER A 139 25.62 5.07 1.47
CA SER A 139 24.65 5.38 2.53
C SER A 139 24.43 4.21 3.49
N ASN A 140 25.37 3.26 3.58
CA ASN A 140 25.24 2.05 4.40
C ASN A 140 25.03 2.31 5.90
N ARG A 141 25.46 3.48 6.40
CA ARG A 141 25.29 3.90 7.80
C ARG A 141 24.29 5.06 7.96
N GLN A 142 23.68 5.49 6.87
CA GLN A 142 22.70 6.58 6.89
C GLN A 142 21.37 6.04 7.42
N ASN A 143 20.59 6.90 8.07
CA ASN A 143 19.26 6.53 8.50
C ASN A 143 18.38 6.25 7.28
N LEU A 144 17.58 5.19 7.32
CA LEU A 144 16.66 4.87 6.23
C LEU A 144 15.62 5.97 6.04
N LYS A 145 15.24 6.69 7.10
CA LYS A 145 14.32 7.83 7.02
C LYS A 145 14.86 8.93 6.08
N ASP A 146 16.15 9.23 6.16
CA ASP A 146 16.78 10.26 5.34
C ASP A 146 16.81 9.85 3.85
N LEU A 147 17.04 8.57 3.58
CA LEU A 147 17.02 8.06 2.21
C LEU A 147 15.63 8.15 1.56
N TRP A 148 14.57 8.01 2.37
CA TRP A 148 13.18 8.09 1.96
C TRP A 148 12.54 9.47 2.14
N ALA A 149 13.31 10.49 2.53
CA ALA A 149 12.80 11.83 2.82
C ALA A 149 12.14 12.49 1.59
N SER A 150 11.06 13.23 1.83
CA SER A 150 10.30 13.96 0.80
C SER A 150 10.63 15.45 0.73
N ASP A 151 11.49 15.94 1.62
CA ASP A 151 11.92 17.34 1.75
C ASP A 151 12.90 17.80 0.66
N GLY A 152 13.18 16.94 -0.33
CA GLY A 152 14.13 17.17 -1.41
C GLY A 152 15.56 16.74 -1.09
N THR A 153 15.84 16.29 0.14
CA THR A 153 17.14 15.74 0.52
C THR A 153 17.24 14.23 0.29
N GLY A 154 16.10 13.54 0.25
CA GLY A 154 16.01 12.12 0.01
C GLY A 154 16.24 11.72 -1.45
N ILE A 155 16.49 10.42 -1.67
CA ILE A 155 16.76 9.88 -3.01
C ILE A 155 15.45 9.35 -3.60
N GLU A 156 14.97 10.01 -4.65
CA GLU A 156 13.64 9.75 -5.21
C GLU A 156 13.41 8.30 -5.64
N ILE A 157 14.46 7.59 -6.06
CA ILE A 157 14.36 6.20 -6.49
C ILE A 157 13.86 5.30 -5.36
N PHE A 158 14.27 5.56 -4.10
CA PHE A 158 13.88 4.74 -2.97
C PHE A 158 12.38 4.83 -2.70
N ARG A 159 11.87 6.06 -2.53
CA ARG A 159 10.43 6.32 -2.32
C ARG A 159 9.55 5.91 -3.52
N SER A 160 10.08 6.02 -4.74
CA SER A 160 9.34 5.67 -5.95
C SER A 160 9.25 4.16 -6.17
N THR A 161 10.21 3.40 -5.64
CA THR A 161 10.24 1.94 -5.80
C THR A 161 9.37 1.25 -4.75
N MET A 162 9.46 1.67 -3.48
CA MET A 162 8.77 1.02 -2.36
C MET A 162 8.58 2.00 -1.19
N ALA A 163 7.49 1.85 -0.45
CA ALA A 163 7.31 2.59 0.80
C ALA A 163 8.33 2.16 1.88
N LEU A 164 8.83 3.10 2.69
CA LEU A 164 9.81 2.84 3.76
C LEU A 164 9.35 1.73 4.71
N LYS A 165 8.09 1.79 5.16
CA LYS A 165 7.51 0.80 6.08
C LYS A 165 7.53 -0.61 5.49
N ARG A 166 7.21 -0.75 4.19
CA ARG A 166 7.24 -2.04 3.50
C ARG A 166 8.68 -2.55 3.36
N PHE A 167 9.63 -1.68 3.05
CA PHE A 167 11.04 -2.05 2.95
C PHE A 167 11.58 -2.57 4.29
N GLN A 168 11.34 -1.85 5.39
CA GLN A 168 11.73 -2.26 6.74
C GLN A 168 11.08 -3.59 7.15
N PHE A 169 9.79 -3.76 6.85
CA PHE A 169 9.06 -4.99 7.11
C PHE A 169 9.70 -6.19 6.40
N LEU A 170 9.99 -6.05 5.11
CA LEU A 170 10.60 -7.12 4.31
C LEU A 170 12.00 -7.47 4.83
N LEU A 171 12.81 -6.47 5.21
CA LEU A 171 14.13 -6.73 5.80
C LEU A 171 14.04 -7.49 7.12
N ALA A 172 13.09 -7.13 7.99
CA ALA A 172 12.89 -7.82 9.28
C ALA A 172 12.39 -9.27 9.11
N CYS A 173 11.62 -9.52 8.06
CA CYS A 173 10.98 -10.80 7.78
C CYS A 173 11.76 -11.69 6.81
N LEU A 174 12.88 -11.23 6.23
CA LEU A 174 13.65 -12.00 5.27
C LEU A 174 14.21 -13.28 5.91
N ARG A 175 13.91 -14.44 5.30
CA ARG A 175 14.39 -15.76 5.74
C ARG A 175 14.88 -16.54 4.53
N PHE A 176 15.97 -17.28 4.70
CA PHE A 176 16.63 -18.05 3.64
C PHE A 176 16.54 -19.57 3.85
N ASP A 177 15.73 -19.99 4.82
CA ASP A 177 15.75 -21.33 5.34
C ASP A 177 14.35 -21.83 5.71
N ASP A 178 14.10 -23.11 5.44
CA ASP A 178 12.87 -23.77 5.82
C ASP A 178 12.86 -24.04 7.33
N GLN A 179 11.79 -23.60 7.99
CA GLN A 179 11.60 -23.75 9.41
C GLN A 179 11.44 -25.23 9.82
N SER A 180 10.78 -26.05 8.99
CA SER A 180 10.41 -27.41 9.36
C SER A 180 11.63 -28.30 9.66
N SER A 181 12.68 -28.13 8.87
CA SER A 181 13.93 -28.91 8.96
C SER A 181 15.06 -28.19 9.72
N ARG A 182 14.77 -27.01 10.31
CA ARG A 182 15.78 -26.16 10.93
C ARG A 182 16.35 -26.74 12.22
N ALA A 183 15.51 -27.37 13.06
CA ALA A 183 15.92 -27.89 14.36
C ALA A 183 17.00 -28.96 14.22
N ASP A 184 16.79 -29.90 13.31
CA ASP A 184 17.72 -31.01 13.05
C ASP A 184 19.02 -30.49 12.43
N ARG A 185 18.94 -29.58 11.44
CA ARG A 185 20.13 -29.03 10.78
C ARG A 185 20.96 -28.12 11.68
N ARG A 186 20.33 -27.36 12.59
CA ARG A 186 21.04 -26.50 13.54
C ARG A 186 21.91 -27.29 14.52
N SER A 187 21.54 -28.54 14.81
CA SER A 187 22.35 -29.43 15.64
C SER A 187 23.66 -29.85 14.97
N LEU A 188 23.65 -29.95 13.64
CA LEU A 188 24.80 -30.34 12.82
C LEU A 188 25.63 -29.14 12.38
N ASP A 189 24.97 -28.03 12.04
CA ASP A 189 25.58 -26.85 11.44
C ASP A 189 25.03 -25.55 12.03
N LYS A 190 25.93 -24.74 12.58
CA LYS A 190 25.59 -23.42 13.13
C LYS A 190 25.18 -22.43 12.03
N LEU A 191 25.67 -22.60 10.79
CA LEU A 191 25.34 -21.76 9.63
C LEU A 191 24.14 -22.27 8.81
N ALA A 192 23.40 -23.25 9.34
CA ALA A 192 22.22 -23.82 8.69
C ALA A 192 21.21 -22.79 8.13
N PRO A 193 20.95 -21.63 8.77
CA PRO A 193 19.97 -20.65 8.26
C PRO A 193 20.33 -19.97 6.92
N ILE A 194 21.59 -20.04 6.48
CA ILE A 194 22.03 -19.41 5.22
C ILE A 194 22.78 -20.37 4.29
N ARG A 195 23.15 -21.56 4.80
CA ARG A 195 23.97 -22.56 4.10
C ARG A 195 23.52 -22.82 2.67
N ALA A 196 22.23 -23.05 2.45
CA ALA A 196 21.70 -23.40 1.13
C ALA A 196 21.95 -22.32 0.05
N ILE A 197 21.82 -21.03 0.40
CA ILE A 197 22.08 -19.93 -0.54
C ILE A 197 23.58 -19.70 -0.69
N PHE A 198 24.32 -19.80 0.43
CA PHE A 198 25.76 -19.61 0.42
C PHE A 198 26.48 -20.65 -0.45
N ASP A 199 26.13 -21.93 -0.31
CA ASP A 199 26.74 -23.01 -1.10
C ASP A 199 26.42 -22.83 -2.59
N ARG A 200 25.16 -22.52 -2.93
CA ARG A 200 24.79 -22.18 -4.32
C ARG A 200 25.60 -21.02 -4.86
N PHE A 201 25.79 -19.95 -4.09
CA PHE A 201 26.58 -18.81 -4.50
C PHE A 201 28.04 -19.22 -4.78
N VAL A 202 28.66 -19.97 -3.86
CA VAL A 202 30.03 -20.46 -4.02
C VAL A 202 30.18 -21.36 -5.24
N ASP A 203 29.22 -22.24 -5.50
CA ASP A 203 29.25 -23.14 -6.65
C ASP A 203 29.16 -22.34 -7.96
N HIS A 204 28.29 -21.34 -8.04
CA HIS A 204 28.24 -20.44 -9.20
C HIS A 204 29.56 -19.67 -9.38
N CYS A 205 30.22 -19.24 -8.31
CA CYS A 205 31.53 -18.56 -8.41
C CYS A 205 32.62 -19.48 -9.01
N LYS A 206 32.63 -20.77 -8.61
CA LYS A 206 33.57 -21.77 -9.14
C LYS A 206 33.31 -22.08 -10.61
N GLU A 207 32.05 -22.16 -11.01
CA GLU A 207 31.65 -22.44 -12.39
C GLU A 207 31.90 -21.24 -13.32
N SER A 208 31.77 -20.02 -12.80
CA SER A 208 31.89 -18.79 -13.59
C SER A 208 33.32 -18.42 -13.96
N TYR A 209 34.33 -18.90 -13.24
CA TYR A 209 35.71 -18.49 -13.44
C TYR A 209 36.72 -19.62 -13.18
N ALA A 210 37.56 -19.88 -14.18
CA ALA A 210 38.72 -20.75 -14.04
C ALA A 210 39.97 -19.90 -13.72
N PRO A 211 40.64 -20.12 -12.57
CA PRO A 211 41.85 -19.41 -12.24
C PRO A 211 42.99 -19.73 -13.22
N SER A 212 43.87 -18.75 -13.43
CA SER A 212 45.06 -18.90 -14.28
C SER A 212 46.10 -19.87 -13.68
N GLN A 213 47.14 -20.20 -14.44
CA GLN A 213 48.24 -21.07 -14.00
C GLN A 213 49.12 -20.46 -12.88
N TYR A 214 48.94 -19.16 -12.57
CA TYR A 214 49.65 -18.51 -11.48
C TYR A 214 49.12 -18.99 -10.11
N PRO A 215 49.97 -19.03 -9.07
CA PRO A 215 49.57 -19.45 -7.74
C PRO A 215 48.46 -18.54 -7.19
N VAL A 216 47.39 -19.18 -6.69
CA VAL A 216 46.24 -18.51 -6.07
C VAL A 216 46.60 -18.10 -4.65
N THR A 217 46.24 -16.87 -4.27
CA THR A 217 46.40 -16.36 -2.92
C THR A 217 45.21 -16.80 -2.05
N ILE A 218 45.50 -17.33 -0.86
CA ILE A 218 44.51 -17.69 0.15
C ILE A 218 44.72 -16.76 1.33
N ASP A 219 43.67 -16.06 1.73
CA ASP A 219 43.67 -15.11 2.84
C ASP A 219 42.30 -15.16 3.54
N GLU A 220 42.24 -14.71 4.80
CA GLU A 220 40.99 -14.59 5.54
C GLU A 220 40.30 -13.23 5.31
N LYS A 221 38.96 -13.23 5.35
CA LYS A 221 38.15 -12.01 5.41
C LYS A 221 37.31 -12.04 6.66
N LEU A 222 37.43 -10.99 7.48
CA LEU A 222 36.55 -10.78 8.64
C LEU A 222 35.35 -9.94 8.22
N GLU A 223 34.15 -10.42 8.56
CA GLU A 223 32.91 -9.66 8.41
C GLU A 223 32.47 -9.17 9.80
N ALA A 224 32.23 -7.87 9.93
CA ALA A 224 31.75 -7.28 11.17
C ALA A 224 30.23 -7.48 11.27
N PHE A 225 29.77 -7.91 12.45
CA PHE A 225 28.36 -8.11 12.77
C PHE A 225 27.90 -7.15 13.86
#